data_AF-A0A846E5M3-F1
#
_entry.id   AF-A0A846E5M3-F1
#
_cell.length_a   1.000
_cell.length_b   1.000
_cell.length_c   1.000
_cell.angle_alpha   90.00
_cell.angle_beta   90.00
_cell.angle_gamma   90.00
#
_symmetry.space_group_name_H-M   'P 1'
#
loop_
_entity.id
_entity.type
_entity.pdbx_description
1 polymer ?
#
loop_
_entity_poly.entity_id
_entity_poly.type
_entity_poly.pdbx_seq_one_letter_code
_entity_poly.pdbx_strand_id
1 'polypeptide(L)'
;EGQPYPMSEPVELTLGASLDNQPSIELIIGELGAETGGTEVYFDGDRLITRILGRDQQAVKPLNDREGARTIAKLDPPGFPGSDRIKILFQVDEQRFLRMTVEDLLTNQTLLDDKPVVQLS
;
A
#
# COMPACT_ATOMS: atom_id res chain seq x y z
N GLU A 1 -21.34 -3.37 4.78
CA GLU A 1 -21.55 -3.43 3.32
C GLU A 1 -20.31 -4.03 2.66
N GLY A 2 -20.44 -5.13 1.92
CA GLY A 2 -19.32 -5.75 1.20
C GLY A 2 -19.26 -5.23 -0.24
N GLN A 3 -18.06 -4.96 -0.75
CA GLN A 3 -17.86 -4.52 -2.13
C GLN A 3 -17.88 -5.76 -3.04
N PRO A 4 -18.70 -5.78 -4.12
CA PRO A 4 -18.74 -6.94 -5.02
C PRO A 4 -17.38 -7.11 -5.72
N TYR A 5 -16.97 -8.36 -5.89
CA TYR A 5 -15.79 -8.73 -6.67
C TYR A 5 -16.21 -9.17 -8.08
N PRO A 6 -15.50 -8.75 -9.14
CA PRO A 6 -14.32 -7.88 -9.12
C PRO A 6 -14.71 -6.42 -8.83
N MET A 7 -13.76 -5.64 -8.31
CA MET A 7 -13.96 -4.20 -8.15
C MET A 7 -14.12 -3.53 -9.51
N SER A 8 -15.13 -2.66 -9.64
CA SER A 8 -15.41 -1.92 -10.88
C SER A 8 -14.39 -0.82 -11.18
N GLU A 9 -13.83 -0.22 -10.12
CA GLU A 9 -12.80 0.83 -10.22
C GLU A 9 -11.70 0.56 -9.18
N PRO A 10 -10.44 0.87 -9.50
CA PRO A 10 -9.34 0.72 -8.56
C PRO A 10 -9.40 1.80 -7.45
N VAL A 11 -8.87 1.45 -6.28
CA VAL A 11 -8.56 2.43 -5.23
C VAL A 11 -7.19 3.02 -5.49
N GLU A 12 -7.12 4.35 -5.55
CA GLU A 12 -5.87 5.07 -5.81
C GLU A 12 -5.18 5.51 -4.51
N LEU A 13 -3.85 5.38 -4.47
CA LEU A 13 -2.98 5.91 -3.42
C LEU A 13 -1.77 6.58 -4.06
N THR A 14 -1.51 7.85 -3.73
CA THR A 14 -0.27 8.53 -4.14
C THR A 14 0.73 8.58 -2.99
N LEU A 15 2.01 8.38 -3.30
CA LEU A 15 3.11 8.47 -2.33
C LEU A 15 4.23 9.34 -2.90
N GLY A 16 4.74 10.24 -2.07
CA GLY A 16 5.97 10.99 -2.31
C GLY A 16 7.19 10.30 -1.70
N ALA A 17 8.39 10.82 -2.00
CA ALA A 17 9.59 10.45 -1.26
C ALA A 17 9.57 11.10 0.14
N SER A 18 10.10 10.39 1.13
CA SER A 18 10.20 10.87 2.51
C SER A 18 11.58 11.45 2.82
N LEU A 19 12.59 11.12 2.01
CA LEU A 19 13.96 11.55 2.19
C LEU A 19 14.52 12.12 0.88
N ASP A 20 15.50 13.01 1.01
CA ASP A 20 16.30 13.47 -0.13
C ASP A 20 17.08 12.29 -0.73
N ASN A 21 17.13 12.24 -2.07
CA ASN A 21 17.78 11.18 -2.84
C ASN A 21 17.27 9.77 -2.49
N GLN A 22 15.98 9.62 -2.17
CA GLN A 22 15.40 8.32 -1.86
C GLN A 22 15.41 7.40 -3.10
N PRO A 23 16.06 6.22 -3.05
CA PRO A 23 16.26 5.38 -4.23
C PRO A 23 15.07 4.45 -4.52
N SER A 24 14.18 4.24 -3.55
CA SER A 24 13.06 3.32 -3.66
C SER A 24 11.93 3.65 -2.69
N ILE A 25 10.73 3.18 -3.01
CA ILE A 25 9.58 3.20 -2.09
C ILE A 25 9.21 1.76 -1.76
N GLU A 26 9.01 1.51 -0.47
CA GLU A 26 8.55 0.24 0.07
C GLU A 26 7.15 0.37 0.64
N LEU A 27 6.34 -0.68 0.48
CA LEU A 27 5.00 -0.78 1.03
C LEU A 27 4.82 -2.16 1.64
N ILE A 28 4.30 -2.23 2.86
CA ILE A 28 3.89 -3.48 3.51
C ILE A 28 2.38 -3.44 3.65
N ILE A 29 1.69 -4.46 3.10
CA ILE A 29 0.25 -4.63 3.19
C ILE A 29 -0.03 -5.67 4.27
N GLY A 30 -0.95 -5.37 5.18
CA GLY A 30 -1.41 -6.29 6.21
C GLY A 30 -2.93 -6.36 6.26
N GLU A 31 -3.45 -7.51 6.68
CA GLU A 31 -4.87 -7.66 7.02
C GLU A 31 -5.07 -7.36 8.51
N LEU A 32 -6.07 -6.52 8.83
CA LEU A 32 -6.54 -6.34 10.20
C LEU A 32 -7.53 -7.46 10.51
N GLY A 33 -7.25 -8.25 11.55
CA GLY A 33 -8.10 -9.36 11.96
C GLY A 33 -9.55 -8.92 12.22
N ALA A 34 -10.50 -9.74 11.78
CA ALA A 34 -11.93 -9.47 11.85
C ALA A 34 -12.49 -9.54 13.28
N GLU A 35 -12.15 -8.59 14.14
CA GLU A 35 -13.01 -8.21 15.25
C GLU A 35 -13.14 -6.68 15.30
N THR A 36 -14.37 -6.24 15.02
CA THR A 36 -14.79 -4.84 14.91
C THR A 36 -14.55 -4.09 16.21
N GLY A 37 -13.41 -3.40 16.29
CA GLY A 37 -13.13 -2.38 17.29
C GLY A 37 -12.45 -1.22 16.57
N GLY A 38 -13.07 -0.03 16.61
CA GLY A 38 -12.71 1.14 15.81
C GLY A 38 -11.20 1.39 15.74
N THR A 39 -10.65 1.27 14.53
CA THR A 39 -9.28 1.66 14.23
C THR A 39 -9.26 3.18 14.00
N GLU A 40 -8.88 3.96 15.00
CA GLU A 40 -8.55 5.37 14.80
C GLU A 40 -7.09 5.50 14.38
N VAL A 41 -6.87 6.06 13.19
CA VAL A 41 -5.54 6.40 12.68
C VAL A 41 -5.19 7.78 13.21
N TYR A 42 -4.15 7.86 14.04
CA TYR A 42 -3.61 9.12 14.54
C TYR A 42 -2.36 9.52 13.76
N PHE A 43 -2.24 10.81 13.45
CA PHE A 43 -1.02 11.42 12.92
C PHE A 43 -0.16 11.90 14.09
N ASP A 44 1.02 11.31 14.30
CA ASP A 44 2.04 11.83 15.21
C ASP A 44 3.24 12.32 14.40
N GLY A 45 3.24 13.62 14.09
CA GLY A 45 4.19 14.23 13.15
C GLY A 45 4.06 13.64 11.74
N ASP A 46 5.17 13.16 11.18
CA ASP A 46 5.24 12.59 9.82
C ASP A 46 5.00 11.06 9.80
N ARG A 47 4.57 10.48 10.92
CA ARG A 47 4.36 9.02 11.04
C ARG A 47 2.89 8.70 11.25
N LEU A 48 2.39 7.78 10.42
CA LEU A 48 1.13 7.12 10.65
C LEU A 48 1.30 6.12 11.81
N ILE A 49 0.69 6.44 12.96
CA ILE A 49 0.69 5.56 14.12
C ILE A 49 -0.75 5.10 14.35
N THR A 50 -1.02 3.83 14.03
CA THR A 50 -2.28 3.18 14.39
C THR A 50 -2.24 2.79 15.87
N ARG A 51 -3.01 3.48 16.71
CA ARG A 51 -3.14 3.10 18.14
C ARG A 51 -4.46 2.36 18.34
N ILE A 52 -4.35 1.05 18.56
CA ILE A 52 -5.49 0.17 18.84
C ILE A 52 -5.82 0.31 20.33
N LEU A 53 -6.94 0.95 20.65
CA LEU A 53 -7.47 1.04 22.02
C LEU A 53 -8.20 -0.27 22.37
N GLY A 54 -7.43 -1.32 22.62
CA GLY A 54 -7.98 -2.60 23.03
C GLY A 54 -6.86 -3.54 23.49
N ARG A 55 -7.02 -4.14 24.66
CA ARG A 55 -6.12 -5.18 25.18
C ARG A 55 -6.34 -6.47 24.39
N ASP A 56 -5.91 -6.49 23.14
CA ASP A 56 -5.49 -7.69 22.44
C ASP A 56 -4.61 -7.24 21.28
N GLN A 57 -3.38 -7.75 21.26
CA GLN A 57 -2.40 -7.46 20.24
C GLN A 57 -2.93 -8.01 18.91
N GLN A 58 -3.69 -7.20 18.17
CA GLN A 58 -4.11 -7.52 16.81
C GLN A 58 -2.83 -7.62 15.96
N ALA A 59 -2.38 -8.86 15.76
CA ALA A 59 -1.22 -9.18 14.97
C ALA A 59 -1.54 -8.83 13.51
N VAL A 60 -1.04 -7.68 13.03
CA VAL A 60 -1.03 -7.37 11.60
C VAL A 60 -0.23 -8.47 10.92
N LYS A 61 -0.91 -9.30 10.12
CA LYS A 61 -0.24 -10.34 9.33
C LYS A 61 0.23 -9.68 8.03
N PRO A 62 1.54 -9.50 7.81
CA PRO A 62 1.99 -8.86 6.60
C PRO A 62 1.86 -9.86 5.44
N LEU A 63 1.27 -9.41 4.35
CA LEU A 63 0.80 -10.24 3.24
C LEU A 63 1.81 -10.26 2.09
N ASN A 64 2.58 -9.18 1.92
CA ASN A 64 3.66 -9.07 0.94
C ASN A 64 5.06 -9.10 1.58
N ASP A 65 5.18 -9.72 2.77
CA ASP A 65 6.44 -9.82 3.49
C ASP A 65 7.33 -10.98 3.00
N ARG A 66 7.78 -10.87 1.75
CA ARG A 66 8.82 -11.72 1.18
C ARG A 66 9.99 -10.83 0.77
N GLU A 67 11.19 -11.39 0.75
CA GLU A 67 12.39 -10.67 0.34
C GLU A 67 12.19 -10.06 -1.07
N GLY A 68 12.31 -8.74 -1.19
CA GLY A 68 12.06 -8.00 -2.44
C GLY A 68 10.59 -7.68 -2.77
N ALA A 69 9.60 -8.29 -2.10
CA ALA A 69 8.17 -8.02 -2.35
C ALA A 69 7.64 -6.76 -1.65
N ARG A 70 8.43 -6.20 -0.72
CA ARG A 70 8.15 -4.93 -0.05
C ARG A 70 8.49 -3.72 -0.94
N THR A 71 9.48 -3.84 -1.82
CA THR A 71 9.89 -2.75 -2.71
C THR A 71 8.94 -2.67 -3.90
N ILE A 72 8.15 -1.61 -3.97
CA ILE A 72 7.14 -1.42 -5.01
C ILE A 72 7.58 -0.43 -6.10
N ALA A 73 8.61 0.37 -5.84
CA ALA A 73 9.18 1.29 -6.81
C ALA A 73 10.69 1.43 -6.60
N LYS A 74 11.47 1.32 -7.69
CA LYS A 74 12.85 1.80 -7.76
C LYS A 74 12.82 3.12 -8.53
N LEU A 75 13.35 4.17 -7.92
CA LEU A 75 13.24 5.54 -8.43
C LEU A 75 14.51 5.91 -9.18
N ASP A 76 14.35 6.23 -10.47
CA ASP A 76 15.41 6.77 -11.32
C ASP A 76 14.82 7.92 -12.16
N PRO A 77 15.13 9.20 -11.87
CA PRO A 77 16.07 9.67 -10.84
C PRO A 77 15.54 9.48 -9.40
N PRO A 78 16.43 9.48 -8.38
CA PRO A 78 16.04 9.40 -6.96
C PRO A 78 14.99 10.46 -6.56
N GLY A 79 14.15 10.10 -5.59
CA GLY A 79 13.06 10.95 -5.11
C GLY A 79 13.51 12.03 -4.13
N PHE A 80 12.72 13.11 -4.05
CA PHE A 80 12.87 14.20 -3.08
C PHE A 80 11.52 14.51 -2.43
N PRO A 81 11.47 14.93 -1.16
CA PRO A 81 10.24 15.30 -0.49
C PRO A 81 9.52 16.48 -1.16
N GLY A 82 8.21 16.57 -0.92
CA GLY A 82 7.39 17.71 -1.33
C GLY A 82 6.61 17.54 -2.64
N SER A 83 6.63 16.35 -3.25
CA SER A 83 5.77 16.02 -4.39
C SER A 83 5.39 14.54 -4.41
N ASP A 84 4.22 14.25 -4.99
CA ASP A 84 3.81 12.88 -5.29
C ASP A 84 4.77 12.30 -6.32
N ARG A 85 5.29 11.10 -6.05
CA ARG A 85 6.26 10.43 -6.92
C ARG A 85 5.70 9.20 -7.59
N ILE A 86 4.90 8.42 -6.88
CA ILE A 86 4.23 7.25 -7.45
C ILE A 86 2.73 7.31 -7.22
N LYS A 87 1.99 6.77 -8.18
CA LYS A 87 0.58 6.43 -8.06
C LYS A 87 0.44 4.91 -7.99
N ILE A 88 -0.35 4.44 -7.04
CA ILE A 88 -0.63 3.03 -6.82
C ILE A 88 -2.12 2.82 -7.06
N LEU A 89 -2.46 1.83 -7.86
CA LEU A 89 -3.83 1.40 -8.14
C LEU A 89 -4.04 0.02 -7.54
N PHE A 90 -4.95 -0.07 -6.58
CA PHE A 90 -5.37 -1.32 -5.97
C PHE A 90 -6.69 -1.79 -6.55
N GLN A 91 -6.75 -3.06 -6.96
CA GLN A 91 -7.98 -3.65 -7.45
C GLN A 91 -8.13 -5.06 -6.89
N VAL A 92 -9.36 -5.47 -6.56
CA VAL A 92 -9.64 -6.88 -6.28
C VAL A 92 -10.26 -7.52 -7.51
N ASP A 93 -9.64 -8.61 -7.98
CA ASP A 93 -10.10 -9.36 -9.14
C ASP A 93 -11.23 -10.36 -8.81
N GLU A 94 -11.73 -11.04 -9.84
CA GLU A 94 -12.79 -12.06 -9.73
C GLU A 94 -12.38 -13.28 -8.88
N GLN A 95 -11.08 -13.56 -8.80
CA GLN A 95 -10.51 -14.65 -8.01
C GLN A 95 -10.16 -14.21 -6.58
N ARG A 96 -10.57 -13.00 -6.19
CA ARG A 96 -10.32 -12.37 -4.89
C ARG A 96 -8.84 -12.11 -4.63
N PHE A 97 -8.03 -11.84 -5.65
CA PHE A 97 -6.68 -11.29 -5.45
C PHE A 97 -6.72 -9.78 -5.36
N LEU A 98 -6.07 -9.23 -4.34
CA LEU A 98 -5.65 -7.84 -4.35
C LEU A 98 -4.48 -7.70 -5.33
N ARG A 99 -4.70 -6.96 -6.41
CA ARG A 99 -3.73 -6.61 -7.43
C ARG A 99 -3.29 -5.16 -7.29
N MET A 100 -2.06 -4.90 -7.72
CA MET A 100 -1.41 -3.61 -7.63
C MET A 100 -0.76 -3.23 -8.97
N THR A 101 -1.08 -2.03 -9.44
CA THR A 101 -0.33 -1.33 -10.49
C THR A 101 0.36 -0.11 -9.88
N VAL A 102 1.61 0.14 -10.24
CA VAL A 102 2.40 1.28 -9.75
C VAL A 102 2.94 2.06 -10.93
N GLU A 103 2.68 3.36 -10.93
CA GLU A 103 3.12 4.31 -11.94
C GLU A 103 4.05 5.36 -11.31
N ASP A 104 5.20 5.60 -11.91
CA ASP A 104 6.07 6.73 -11.58
C ASP A 104 5.55 7.99 -12.28
N LEU A 105 5.13 8.98 -11.48
CA LEU A 105 4.53 10.22 -11.97
C LEU A 105 5.55 11.19 -12.55
N LEU A 106 6.83 11.05 -12.20
CA LEU A 106 7.88 11.88 -12.80
C LEU A 106 8.24 11.37 -14.19
N THR A 107 8.43 10.05 -14.34
CA THR A 107 8.90 9.45 -15.59
C THR A 107 7.76 8.97 -16.48
N ASN A 108 6.52 8.96 -15.97
CA ASN A 108 5.33 8.37 -16.61
C ASN A 108 5.53 6.88 -16.98
N GLN A 109 6.24 6.13 -16.13
CA GLN A 109 6.51 4.71 -16.35
C GLN A 109 5.70 3.84 -15.40
N THR A 110 5.11 2.77 -15.93
CA THR A 110 4.53 1.69 -15.12
C THR A 110 5.66 0.83 -14.56
N LEU A 111 5.87 0.88 -13.24
CA LEU A 111 6.90 0.14 -12.51
C LEU A 111 6.44 -1.28 -12.17
N LEU A 112 5.16 -1.43 -11.83
CA LEU A 112 4.49 -2.71 -11.61
C LEU A 112 3.15 -2.67 -12.34
N ASP A 113 2.84 -3.73 -13.07
CA ASP A 113 1.59 -3.85 -13.81
C ASP A 113 0.80 -5.07 -13.32
N ASP A 114 -0.39 -4.80 -12.79
CA ASP A 114 -1.41 -5.75 -12.37
C ASP A 114 -0.86 -6.94 -11.55
N LYS A 115 0.03 -6.64 -10.59
CA LYS A 115 0.73 -7.66 -9.82
C LYS A 115 -0.13 -8.17 -8.68
N PRO A 116 -0.35 -9.50 -8.55
CA PRO A 116 -1.05 -10.06 -7.41
C PRO A 116 -0.20 -9.89 -6.14
N VAL A 117 -0.78 -9.27 -5.12
CA VAL A 117 -0.11 -9.00 -3.85
C VAL A 117 -0.52 -10.02 -2.80
N VAL A 118 -1.82 -10.33 -2.73
CA VAL A 118 -2.38 -11.32 -1.80
C VAL A 118 -3.72 -11.85 -2.31
N GLN A 119 -4.05 -13.09 -1.94
CA GLN A 119 -5.39 -13.65 -2.12
C GLN A 119 -6.21 -13.43 -0.84
N LEU A 120 -7.40 -12.85 -0.98
CA LEU A 120 -8.36 -12.64 0.09
C LEU A 120 -9.16 -13.94 0.32
N SER A 121 -9.38 -14.28 1.59
CA SER A 121 -10.11 -15.49 2.03
C SER A 121 -11.63 -15.29 2.09
#